data_AF-A0A2D6Q4S5-F1
#
_entry.id   AF-A0A2D6Q4S5-F1
#
_cell.length_a   1.000
_cell.length_b   1.000
_cell.length_c   1.000
_cell.angle_alpha   90.00
_cell.angle_beta   90.00
_cell.angle_gamma   90.00
#
_symmetry.space_group_name_H-M   'P 1'
#
loop_
_entity.id
_entity.type
_entity.pdbx_description
1 polymer ?
#
loop_
_entity_poly.entity_id
_entity_poly.type
_entity_poly.pdbx_seq_one_letter_code
_entity_poly.pdbx_strand_id
1 'polypeptide(L)'
;MPKKRRRRKAVPQKRSRSVKKKQTRFHKFKHSLVTALIFALVALGIWVILLMLEHFIGFDLFNWFQKLPFIYPIAVYVTSQIKQKTFEGIIYSFSFSSLFFIPTPLELLFLGFLSTARTEAAVIIPTFIGLLIGQHANFLGGRVFGRIIKRYVNHSTRKKVKERLHEHGAAAIFFINLLPLPYPITNFLAGSLKYPYKKWLLFVSLGLSIKLVFIAWLFAVVF
;
A
#
# COMPACT_ATOMS: atom_id res chain seq x y z
N MET A 1 -29.55 -9.25 -69.25
CA MET A 1 -30.20 -9.56 -67.95
C MET A 1 -29.15 -9.76 -66.87
N PRO A 2 -29.08 -8.90 -65.82
CA PRO A 2 -28.02 -8.96 -64.82
C PRO A 2 -28.36 -9.94 -63.67
N LYS A 3 -27.43 -10.86 -63.37
CA LYS A 3 -27.54 -11.85 -62.28
C LYS A 3 -27.46 -11.17 -60.91
N LYS A 4 -28.59 -11.12 -60.19
CA LYS A 4 -28.71 -10.67 -58.79
C LYS A 4 -27.81 -11.53 -57.88
N ARG A 5 -26.67 -10.97 -57.44
CA ARG A 5 -25.82 -11.56 -56.39
C ARG A 5 -26.55 -11.53 -55.04
N ARG A 6 -26.94 -12.71 -54.53
CA ARG A 6 -27.52 -12.91 -53.20
C ARG A 6 -26.49 -12.53 -52.12
N ARG A 7 -26.72 -11.43 -51.40
CA ARG A 7 -25.98 -11.06 -50.18
C ARG A 7 -26.25 -12.09 -49.08
N ARG A 8 -25.25 -12.92 -48.75
CA ARG A 8 -25.28 -13.79 -47.58
C ARG A 8 -25.30 -12.93 -46.31
N LYS A 9 -26.37 -13.04 -45.51
CA LYS A 9 -26.47 -12.38 -44.20
C LYS A 9 -25.41 -13.00 -43.26
N ALA A 10 -24.55 -12.16 -42.70
CA ALA A 10 -23.53 -12.57 -41.74
C ALA A 10 -24.20 -13.13 -40.47
N VAL A 11 -23.81 -14.35 -40.08
CA VAL A 11 -24.30 -15.02 -38.88
C VAL A 11 -23.82 -14.25 -37.63
N PRO A 12 -24.70 -13.92 -36.67
CA PRO A 12 -24.32 -13.15 -35.49
C PRO A 12 -23.42 -13.97 -34.56
N GLN A 13 -22.14 -13.62 -34.53
CA GLN A 13 -21.04 -14.24 -33.79
C GLN A 13 -21.07 -13.94 -32.25
N LYS A 14 -22.26 -13.86 -31.64
CA LYS A 14 -22.44 -13.36 -30.26
C LYS A 14 -22.31 -14.44 -29.17
N ARG A 15 -22.48 -15.74 -29.48
CA ARG A 15 -22.49 -16.82 -28.45
C ARG A 15 -21.11 -17.36 -28.03
N SER A 16 -20.04 -17.24 -28.83
CA SER A 16 -18.73 -17.82 -28.44
C SER A 16 -17.88 -16.96 -27.49
N ARG A 17 -18.23 -15.67 -27.30
CA ARG A 17 -17.47 -14.77 -26.41
C ARG A 17 -17.74 -15.00 -24.91
N SER A 18 -18.89 -15.56 -24.56
CA SER A 18 -19.29 -15.82 -23.16
C SER A 18 -18.47 -16.96 -22.53
N VAL A 19 -18.29 -18.06 -23.26
CA VAL A 19 -17.60 -19.26 -22.76
C VAL A 19 -16.10 -19.01 -22.56
N LYS A 20 -15.43 -18.31 -23.49
CA LYS A 20 -14.02 -17.92 -23.36
C LYS A 20 -13.74 -16.99 -22.16
N LYS A 21 -14.69 -16.13 -21.79
CA LYS A 21 -14.56 -15.25 -20.60
C LYS A 21 -14.65 -16.04 -19.28
N LYS A 22 -15.46 -17.10 -19.22
CA LYS A 22 -15.60 -17.93 -18.01
C LYS A 22 -14.35 -18.79 -17.77
N GLN A 23 -13.78 -19.35 -18.84
CA GLN A 23 -12.57 -20.19 -18.79
C GLN A 23 -11.32 -19.40 -18.37
N THR A 24 -11.17 -18.16 -18.84
CA THR A 24 -10.06 -17.27 -18.45
C THR A 24 -10.15 -16.79 -17.00
N ARG A 25 -11.36 -16.64 -16.44
CA ARG A 25 -11.55 -16.27 -15.02
C ARG A 25 -11.16 -17.40 -14.07
N PHE A 26 -11.51 -18.64 -14.41
CA PHE A 26 -11.19 -19.82 -13.60
C PHE A 26 -9.67 -20.10 -13.54
N HIS A 27 -8.98 -19.90 -14.67
CA HIS A 27 -7.52 -20.07 -14.73
C HIS A 27 -6.75 -19.02 -13.90
N LYS A 28 -7.21 -17.76 -13.91
CA LYS A 28 -6.63 -16.70 -13.06
C LYS A 28 -6.85 -16.97 -11.56
N PHE A 29 -8.02 -17.49 -11.19
CA PHE A 29 -8.31 -17.83 -9.80
C PHE A 29 -7.42 -18.97 -9.27
N LYS A 30 -7.24 -20.05 -10.06
CA LYS A 30 -6.32 -21.14 -9.70
C LYS A 30 -4.89 -20.64 -9.49
N HIS A 31 -4.38 -19.76 -10.36
CA HIS A 31 -3.04 -19.19 -10.16
C HIS A 31 -2.93 -18.36 -8.87
N SER A 32 -3.94 -17.54 -8.55
CA SER A 32 -3.96 -16.75 -7.32
C SER A 32 -3.94 -17.61 -6.06
N LEU A 33 -4.70 -18.72 -6.06
CA LEU A 33 -4.71 -19.68 -4.95
C LEU A 33 -3.38 -20.39 -4.78
N VAL A 34 -2.77 -20.84 -5.89
CA VAL A 34 -1.46 -21.51 -5.84
C VAL A 34 -0.39 -20.56 -5.31
N THR A 35 -0.36 -19.30 -5.74
CA THR A 35 0.58 -18.32 -5.18
C THR A 35 0.36 -18.08 -3.69
N ALA A 36 -0.90 -17.93 -3.24
CA ALA A 36 -1.20 -17.76 -1.82
C ALA A 36 -0.76 -18.98 -0.98
N LEU A 37 -0.97 -20.18 -1.50
CA LEU A 37 -0.55 -21.43 -0.87
C LEU A 37 0.97 -21.52 -0.75
N ILE A 38 1.71 -21.13 -1.80
CA ILE A 38 3.18 -21.07 -1.76
C ILE A 38 3.65 -20.08 -0.68
N PHE A 39 3.08 -18.87 -0.63
CA PHE A 39 3.42 -17.90 0.42
C PHE A 39 3.13 -18.42 1.83
N ALA A 40 1.99 -19.08 2.03
CA ALA A 40 1.63 -19.70 3.31
C ALA A 40 2.63 -20.80 3.70
N LEU A 41 3.02 -21.67 2.76
CA LEU A 41 4.01 -22.71 3.01
C LEU A 41 5.41 -22.15 3.31
N VAL A 42 5.83 -21.07 2.63
CA VAL A 42 7.11 -20.39 2.91
C VAL A 42 7.08 -19.75 4.31
N ALA A 43 6.00 -19.06 4.66
CA ALA A 43 5.85 -18.46 5.99
C ALA A 43 5.85 -19.53 7.10
N LEU A 44 5.14 -20.63 6.88
CA LEU A 44 5.12 -21.79 7.78
C LEU A 44 6.51 -22.42 7.88
N GLY A 45 7.24 -22.56 6.77
CA GLY A 45 8.62 -23.05 6.76
C GLY A 45 9.57 -22.17 7.58
N ILE A 46 9.51 -20.84 7.39
CA ILE A 46 10.29 -19.88 8.19
C ILE A 46 9.95 -19.99 9.68
N TRP A 47 8.66 -20.09 10.00
CA TRP A 47 8.19 -20.26 11.38
C TRP A 47 8.72 -21.55 12.01
N VAL A 48 8.63 -22.69 11.30
CA VAL A 48 9.15 -23.98 11.77
C VAL A 48 10.67 -23.91 11.95
N ILE A 49 11.40 -23.26 11.05
CA ILE A 49 12.85 -23.06 11.20
C ILE A 49 13.14 -22.26 12.48
N LEU A 50 12.41 -21.18 12.74
CA LEU A 50 12.59 -20.40 13.98
C LEU A 50 12.33 -21.25 15.23
N LEU A 51 11.27 -22.06 15.23
CA LEU A 51 10.99 -23.00 16.33
C LEU A 51 12.09 -24.06 16.49
N MET A 52 12.64 -24.58 15.39
CA MET A 52 13.76 -25.52 15.43
C MET A 52 15.02 -24.86 16.00
N LEU A 53 15.32 -23.62 15.61
CA LEU A 53 16.44 -22.86 16.17
C LEU A 53 16.26 -22.63 17.67
N GLU A 54 15.04 -22.32 18.12
CA GLU A 54 14.72 -22.20 19.55
C GLU A 54 14.91 -23.53 20.28
N HIS A 55 14.34 -24.62 19.77
CA HIS A 55 14.35 -25.91 20.46
C HIS A 55 15.72 -26.60 20.47
N PHE A 56 16.45 -26.60 19.34
CA PHE A 56 17.72 -27.34 19.21
C PHE A 56 18.96 -26.50 19.56
N ILE A 57 18.92 -25.19 19.31
CA ILE A 57 20.07 -24.30 19.54
C ILE A 57 19.86 -23.44 20.80
N GLY A 58 18.63 -23.41 21.36
CA GLY A 58 18.29 -22.47 22.43
C GLY A 58 18.20 -21.03 21.93
N PHE A 59 18.09 -20.81 20.61
CA PHE A 59 18.01 -19.48 20.03
C PHE A 59 16.61 -18.91 20.18
N ASP A 60 16.41 -18.12 21.23
CA ASP A 60 15.19 -17.33 21.39
C ASP A 60 15.37 -15.99 20.66
N LEU A 61 14.59 -15.80 19.58
CA LEU A 61 14.62 -14.59 18.76
C LEU A 61 14.31 -13.33 19.57
N PHE A 62 13.40 -13.42 20.54
CA PHE A 62 13.00 -12.29 21.37
C PHE A 62 14.12 -11.94 22.35
N ASN A 63 14.69 -12.92 23.05
CA ASN A 63 15.85 -12.70 23.91
C ASN A 63 17.09 -12.22 23.13
N TRP A 64 17.31 -12.74 21.92
CA TRP A 64 18.37 -12.25 21.04
C TRP A 64 18.15 -10.80 20.64
N PHE A 65 16.91 -10.42 20.29
CA PHE A 65 16.56 -9.03 19.98
C PHE A 65 16.79 -8.11 21.18
N GLN A 66 16.45 -8.56 22.39
CA GLN A 66 16.72 -7.81 23.64
C GLN A 66 18.21 -7.58 23.90
N LYS A 67 19.07 -8.48 23.44
CA LYS A 67 20.53 -8.36 23.57
C LYS A 67 21.15 -7.33 22.63
N LEU A 68 20.40 -6.78 21.66
CA LEU A 68 20.92 -5.77 20.72
C LEU A 68 21.00 -4.39 21.40
N PRO A 69 22.20 -3.90 21.78
CA PRO A 69 22.34 -2.77 22.71
C PRO A 69 21.81 -1.44 22.16
N PHE A 70 21.79 -1.28 20.83
CA PHE A 70 21.31 -0.06 20.19
C PHE A 70 19.85 -0.15 19.74
N ILE A 71 19.39 -1.33 19.34
CA ILE A 71 18.06 -1.49 18.72
C ILE A 71 16.99 -1.67 19.79
N TYR A 72 17.25 -2.48 20.81
CA TYR A 72 16.25 -2.80 21.83
C TYR A 72 15.79 -1.56 22.62
N PRO A 73 16.68 -0.68 23.14
CA PRO A 73 16.23 0.51 23.87
C PRO A 73 15.39 1.45 23.01
N ILE A 74 15.73 1.61 21.72
CA ILE A 74 14.96 2.42 20.77
C ILE A 74 13.58 1.79 20.56
N ALA A 75 13.50 0.48 20.36
CA ALA A 75 12.24 -0.22 20.16
C ALA A 75 11.34 -0.13 21.40
N VAL A 76 11.90 -0.26 22.60
CA VAL A 76 11.18 -0.09 23.87
C VAL A 76 10.65 1.34 24.00
N TYR A 77 11.49 2.34 23.74
CA TYR A 77 11.10 3.75 23.77
C TYR A 77 9.98 4.05 22.76
N VAL A 78 10.13 3.66 21.51
CA VAL A 78 9.09 3.85 20.47
C VAL A 78 7.79 3.18 20.88
N THR A 79 7.86 1.95 21.39
CA THR A 79 6.68 1.20 21.84
C THR A 79 6.00 1.88 23.04
N SER A 80 6.79 2.41 23.99
CA SER A 80 6.22 3.13 25.14
C SER A 80 5.52 4.41 24.71
N GLN A 81 6.11 5.18 23.78
CA GLN A 81 5.48 6.38 23.22
C GLN A 81 4.16 6.04 22.51
N ILE A 82 4.13 4.98 21.69
CA ILE A 82 2.91 4.51 21.01
C ILE A 82 1.82 4.11 22.02
N LYS A 83 2.18 3.32 23.05
CA LYS A 83 1.24 2.87 24.09
C LYS A 83 0.66 4.04 24.90
N GLN A 84 1.48 5.02 25.21
CA GLN A 84 1.06 6.23 25.94
C GLN A 84 0.30 7.23 25.06
N LYS A 85 0.18 6.98 23.75
CA LYS A 85 -0.48 7.86 22.78
C LYS A 85 0.07 9.30 22.80
N THR A 86 1.37 9.43 23.03
CA THR A 86 2.06 10.73 22.97
C THR A 86 2.09 11.26 21.53
N PHE A 87 2.44 12.53 21.36
CA PHE A 87 2.59 13.16 20.05
C PHE A 87 3.59 12.38 19.17
N GLU A 88 4.73 12.01 19.74
CA GLU A 88 5.78 11.19 19.12
C GLU A 88 5.27 9.78 18.82
N GLY A 89 4.52 9.19 19.76
CA GLY A 89 3.90 7.89 19.58
C GLY A 89 2.96 7.82 18.39
N ILE A 90 2.16 8.87 18.18
CA ILE A 90 1.28 8.99 17.01
C ILE A 90 2.13 9.11 15.74
N ILE A 91 3.16 9.96 15.72
CA ILE A 91 4.09 10.07 14.57
C ILE A 91 4.67 8.70 14.21
N TYR A 92 5.25 7.99 15.18
CA TYR A 92 5.85 6.67 14.95
C TYR A 92 4.85 5.67 14.42
N SER A 93 3.67 5.59 15.04
CA SER A 93 2.60 4.68 14.64
C SER A 93 2.21 4.87 13.17
N PHE A 94 1.99 6.13 12.75
CA PHE A 94 1.61 6.43 11.36
C PHE A 94 2.78 6.36 10.37
N SER A 95 4.01 6.65 10.79
CA SER A 95 5.20 6.47 9.95
C SER A 95 5.42 5.01 9.58
N PHE A 96 5.41 4.11 10.57
CA PHE A 96 5.60 2.68 10.30
C PHE A 96 4.39 2.09 9.57
N SER A 97 3.18 2.35 10.06
CA SER A 97 1.96 1.78 9.50
C SER A 97 1.68 2.20 8.06
N SER A 98 2.24 3.33 7.61
CA SER A 98 2.03 3.83 6.25
C SER A 98 3.04 3.34 5.23
N LEU A 99 3.96 2.44 5.63
CA LEU A 99 4.86 1.74 4.72
C LEU A 99 4.06 0.75 3.85
N PHE A 100 4.37 0.71 2.54
CA PHE A 100 3.53 0.01 1.56
C PHE A 100 3.39 -1.51 1.76
N PHE A 101 4.30 -2.11 2.52
CA PHE A 101 4.31 -3.54 2.82
C PHE A 101 3.66 -3.89 4.17
N ILE A 102 3.24 -2.89 4.94
CA ILE A 102 2.49 -3.10 6.19
C ILE A 102 1.01 -2.85 5.88
N PRO A 103 0.16 -3.90 5.85
CA PRO A 103 -1.25 -3.76 5.56
C PRO A 103 -2.01 -3.26 6.79
N THR A 104 -1.81 -1.99 7.16
CA THR A 104 -2.53 -1.37 8.28
C THR A 104 -3.78 -0.64 7.78
N PRO A 105 -4.96 -0.83 8.39
CA PRO A 105 -6.12 0.01 8.14
C PRO A 105 -5.91 1.38 8.82
N LEU A 106 -5.20 2.27 8.15
CA LEU A 106 -4.75 3.56 8.69
C LEU A 106 -5.91 4.44 9.16
N GLU A 107 -7.05 4.36 8.48
CA GLU A 107 -8.27 5.09 8.84
C GLU A 107 -8.82 4.60 10.19
N LEU A 108 -8.87 3.28 10.42
CA LEU A 108 -9.31 2.72 11.70
C LEU A 108 -8.33 3.08 12.82
N LEU A 109 -7.03 3.03 12.53
CA LEU A 109 -5.99 3.45 13.48
C LEU A 109 -6.19 4.92 13.88
N PHE A 110 -6.48 5.81 12.91
CA PHE A 110 -6.72 7.23 13.14
C PHE A 110 -7.95 7.50 13.99
N LEU A 111 -9.07 6.82 13.70
CA LEU A 111 -10.28 6.87 14.53
C LEU A 111 -10.00 6.39 15.97
N GLY A 112 -9.19 5.34 16.13
CA GLY A 112 -8.78 4.84 17.44
C GLY A 112 -8.02 5.87 18.27
N PHE A 113 -7.18 6.71 17.66
CA PHE A 113 -6.52 7.81 18.36
C PHE A 113 -7.47 8.98 18.65
N LEU A 114 -8.29 9.38 17.67
CA LEU A 114 -9.28 10.45 17.82
C LEU A 114 -10.23 10.20 19.00
N SER A 115 -10.71 8.97 19.16
CA SER A 115 -11.64 8.59 20.25
C SER A 115 -11.11 8.81 21.67
N THR A 116 -9.80 9.00 21.83
CA THR A 116 -9.16 9.18 23.15
C THR A 116 -8.47 10.53 23.32
N ALA A 117 -8.51 11.38 22.29
CA ALA A 117 -7.81 12.66 22.30
C ALA A 117 -8.67 13.76 22.91
N ARG A 118 -8.03 14.71 23.60
CA ARG A 118 -8.70 15.90 24.13
C ARG A 118 -9.09 16.89 23.03
N THR A 119 -8.29 16.98 21.98
CA THR A 119 -8.54 17.84 20.82
C THR A 119 -8.17 17.11 19.54
N GLU A 120 -8.93 17.36 18.47
CA GLU A 120 -8.68 16.74 17.16
C GLU A 120 -7.30 17.12 16.60
N ALA A 121 -6.89 18.37 16.80
CA ALA A 121 -5.60 18.88 16.32
C ALA A 121 -4.41 18.10 16.92
N ALA A 122 -4.51 17.66 18.17
CA ALA A 122 -3.49 16.85 18.83
C ALA A 122 -3.28 15.48 18.17
N VAL A 123 -4.21 15.03 17.32
CA VAL A 123 -4.09 13.78 16.54
C VAL A 123 -3.82 14.07 15.07
N ILE A 124 -4.53 15.05 14.47
CA ILE A 124 -4.41 15.39 13.04
C ILE A 124 -2.96 15.76 12.70
N ILE A 125 -2.34 16.65 13.47
CA ILE A 125 -0.99 17.16 13.19
C ILE A 125 0.07 16.05 13.24
N PRO A 126 0.22 15.28 14.35
CA PRO A 126 1.22 14.23 14.38
C PRO A 126 0.91 13.09 13.41
N THR A 127 -0.37 12.80 13.15
CA THR A 127 -0.76 11.83 12.11
C THR A 127 -0.29 12.28 10.73
N PHE A 128 -0.52 13.54 10.38
CA PHE A 128 -0.08 14.10 9.10
C PHE A 128 1.43 14.00 8.93
N ILE A 129 2.20 14.39 9.95
CA ILE A 129 3.67 14.29 9.96
C ILE A 129 4.10 12.82 9.81
N GLY A 130 3.52 11.93 10.61
CA GLY A 130 3.83 10.50 10.59
C GLY A 130 3.57 9.88 9.22
N LEU A 131 2.40 10.15 8.63
CA LEU A 131 2.05 9.70 7.29
C LEU A 131 3.01 10.23 6.23
N LEU A 132 3.37 11.52 6.28
CA LEU A 132 4.34 12.09 5.35
C LEU A 132 5.68 11.36 5.43
N ILE A 133 6.23 11.12 6.62
CA ILE A 133 7.50 10.40 6.79
C ILE A 133 7.45 9.02 6.11
N GLY A 134 6.40 8.24 6.37
CA GLY A 134 6.24 6.93 5.73
C GLY A 134 6.05 7.04 4.21
N GLN A 135 5.34 8.06 3.72
CA GLN A 135 5.21 8.30 2.29
C GLN A 135 6.53 8.70 1.63
N HIS A 136 7.41 9.43 2.31
CA HIS A 136 8.76 9.72 1.83
C HIS A 136 9.57 8.43 1.72
N ALA A 137 9.51 7.56 2.73
CA ALA A 137 10.17 6.25 2.69
C ALA A 137 9.66 5.41 1.51
N ASN A 138 8.35 5.36 1.28
CA ASN A 138 7.76 4.66 0.13
C ASN A 138 8.26 5.23 -1.20
N PHE A 139 8.23 6.55 -1.38
CA PHE A 139 8.63 7.19 -2.63
C PHE A 139 10.12 7.03 -2.91
N LEU A 140 10.97 7.24 -1.91
CA LEU A 140 12.42 7.06 -2.03
C LEU A 140 12.78 5.60 -2.25
N GLY A 141 12.16 4.68 -1.50
CA GLY A 141 12.27 3.24 -1.71
C GLY A 141 11.91 2.88 -3.16
N GLY A 142 10.78 3.38 -3.65
CA GLY A 142 10.37 3.21 -5.03
C GLY A 142 11.44 3.67 -6.02
N ARG A 143 12.04 4.84 -5.79
CA ARG A 143 13.11 5.38 -6.65
C ARG A 143 14.37 4.51 -6.65
N VAL A 144 14.77 3.97 -5.50
CA VAL A 144 15.91 3.06 -5.36
C VAL A 144 15.63 1.73 -6.05
N PHE A 145 14.52 1.09 -5.71
CA PHE A 145 14.10 -0.21 -6.25
C PHE A 145 13.56 -0.15 -7.69
N GLY A 146 13.34 1.05 -8.24
CA GLY A 146 12.84 1.25 -9.59
C GLY A 146 13.70 0.57 -10.66
N ARG A 147 15.01 0.41 -10.44
CA ARG A 147 15.89 -0.37 -11.35
C ARG A 147 15.56 -1.85 -11.37
N ILE A 148 15.20 -2.44 -10.23
CA ILE A 148 14.84 -3.85 -10.11
C ILE A 148 13.47 -4.06 -10.73
N ILE A 149 12.49 -3.21 -10.42
CA ILE A 149 11.13 -3.28 -10.99
C ILE A 149 11.14 -3.21 -12.52
N LYS A 150 12.05 -2.41 -13.11
CA LYS A 150 12.21 -2.34 -14.56
C LYS A 150 12.56 -3.67 -15.22
N ARG A 151 13.17 -4.62 -14.50
CA ARG A 151 13.51 -5.95 -15.02
C ARG A 151 12.29 -6.89 -15.03
N TYR A 152 11.38 -6.73 -14.08
CA TYR A 152 10.19 -7.59 -13.94
C TYR A 152 8.97 -7.06 -14.70
N VAL A 153 8.90 -5.77 -14.99
CA VAL A 153 7.76 -5.15 -15.68
C VAL A 153 8.11 -4.80 -17.12
N ASN A 154 7.30 -5.32 -18.05
CA ASN A 154 7.44 -5.07 -19.48
C ASN A 154 7.56 -3.57 -19.83
N HIS A 155 8.44 -3.27 -20.79
CA HIS A 155 8.72 -1.90 -21.23
C HIS A 155 7.45 -1.17 -21.71
N SER A 156 6.58 -1.84 -22.47
CA SER A 156 5.34 -1.28 -23.00
C SER A 156 4.36 -0.86 -21.88
N THR A 157 4.19 -1.69 -20.85
CA THR A 157 3.37 -1.37 -19.68
C THR A 157 3.93 -0.17 -18.93
N ARG A 158 5.25 -0.16 -18.68
CA ARG A 158 5.91 0.96 -18.01
C ARG A 158 5.77 2.28 -18.75
N LYS A 159 5.94 2.27 -20.08
CA LYS A 159 5.81 3.47 -20.92
C LYS A 159 4.40 4.05 -20.79
N LYS A 160 3.36 3.23 -20.95
CA LYS A 160 1.96 3.63 -20.81
C LYS A 160 1.63 4.20 -19.42
N VAL A 161 2.10 3.54 -18.36
CA VAL A 161 1.86 4.03 -16.99
C VAL A 161 2.60 5.36 -16.75
N LYS A 162 3.83 5.49 -17.25
CA LYS A 162 4.60 6.74 -17.13
C LYS A 162 3.94 7.89 -17.88
N GLU A 163 3.44 7.67 -19.09
CA GLU A 163 2.71 8.66 -19.89
C GLU A 163 1.45 9.14 -19.15
N ARG A 164 0.63 8.20 -18.66
CA ARG A 164 -0.57 8.54 -17.86
C ARG A 164 -0.24 9.29 -16.59
N LEU A 165 0.84 8.89 -15.90
CA LEU A 165 1.30 9.58 -14.70
C LEU A 165 1.85 10.98 -15.04
N HIS A 166 2.40 11.19 -16.23
CA HIS A 166 2.84 12.52 -16.64
C HIS A 166 1.66 13.45 -16.93
N GLU A 167 0.63 12.95 -17.62
CA GLU A 167 -0.56 13.73 -17.99
C GLU A 167 -1.46 14.02 -16.79
N HIS A 168 -1.77 12.99 -15.98
CA HIS A 168 -2.79 13.06 -14.93
C HIS A 168 -2.25 12.77 -13.53
N GLY A 169 -0.94 12.59 -13.36
CA GLY A 169 -0.37 12.08 -12.11
C GLY A 169 -0.59 12.98 -10.90
N ALA A 170 -0.67 14.29 -11.10
CA ALA A 170 -0.98 15.24 -10.03
C ALA A 170 -2.36 14.95 -9.41
N ALA A 171 -3.40 14.97 -10.25
CA ALA A 171 -4.76 14.65 -9.84
C ALA A 171 -4.87 13.21 -9.31
N ALA A 172 -4.24 12.25 -9.98
CA ALA A 172 -4.27 10.85 -9.54
C ALA A 172 -3.65 10.69 -8.14
N ILE A 173 -2.46 11.25 -7.89
CA ILE A 173 -1.80 11.22 -6.57
C ILE A 173 -2.69 11.87 -5.52
N PHE A 174 -3.26 13.03 -5.82
CA PHE A 174 -4.18 13.72 -4.92
C PHE A 174 -5.37 12.85 -4.53
N PHE A 175 -6.15 12.38 -5.50
CA PHE A 175 -7.37 11.61 -5.24
C PHE A 175 -7.08 10.27 -4.57
N ILE A 176 -5.97 9.60 -4.93
CA ILE A 176 -5.60 8.34 -4.29
C ILE A 176 -5.23 8.53 -2.82
N ASN A 177 -4.54 9.62 -2.47
CA ASN A 177 -4.20 9.89 -1.06
C ASN A 177 -5.39 10.47 -0.26
N LEU A 178 -6.33 11.13 -0.95
CA LEU A 178 -7.57 11.64 -0.38
C LEU A 178 -8.56 10.52 -0.03
N LEU A 179 -8.66 9.50 -0.87
CA LEU A 179 -9.57 8.37 -0.68
C LEU A 179 -8.95 7.31 0.25
N PRO A 180 -9.76 6.47 0.92
CA PRO A 180 -9.29 5.33 1.71
C PRO A 180 -8.86 4.16 0.79
N LEU A 181 -7.92 4.45 -0.11
CA LEU A 181 -7.33 3.51 -1.06
C LEU A 181 -5.94 3.07 -0.56
N PRO A 182 -5.35 2.00 -1.12
CA PRO A 182 -3.97 1.58 -0.78
C PRO A 182 -2.92 2.55 -1.36
N TYR A 183 -2.94 3.81 -0.89
CA TYR A 183 -2.09 4.89 -1.36
C TYR A 183 -0.57 4.69 -1.15
N PRO A 184 -0.10 3.92 -0.13
CA PRO A 184 1.33 3.63 0.02
C PRO A 184 1.96 2.98 -1.22
N ILE A 185 1.25 2.04 -1.85
CA ILE A 185 1.73 1.33 -3.06
C ILE A 185 1.89 2.31 -4.22
N THR A 186 0.93 3.20 -4.40
CA THR A 186 0.98 4.21 -5.46
C THR A 186 2.08 5.23 -5.26
N ASN A 187 2.38 5.64 -4.02
CA ASN A 187 3.49 6.54 -3.73
C ASN A 187 4.85 5.85 -4.00
N PHE A 188 4.99 4.57 -3.67
CA PHE A 188 6.14 3.76 -4.07
C PHE A 188 6.26 3.65 -5.60
N LEU A 189 5.16 3.37 -6.31
CA LEU A 189 5.14 3.31 -7.77
C LEU A 189 5.54 4.65 -8.41
N ALA A 190 5.04 5.78 -7.90
CA ALA A 190 5.41 7.11 -8.36
C ALA A 190 6.93 7.34 -8.25
N GLY A 191 7.53 6.91 -7.14
CA GLY A 191 8.98 6.89 -6.94
C GLY A 191 9.71 6.05 -8.00
N SER A 192 9.25 4.82 -8.22
CA SER A 192 9.84 3.86 -9.17
C SER A 192 9.82 4.34 -10.63
N LEU A 193 8.81 5.13 -10.98
CA LEU A 193 8.62 5.71 -12.30
C LEU A 193 9.33 7.07 -12.46
N LYS A 194 10.07 7.51 -11.42
CA LYS A 194 10.78 8.79 -11.36
C LYS A 194 9.85 10.00 -11.53
N TYR A 195 8.67 9.97 -10.91
CA TYR A 195 7.79 11.14 -10.90
C TYR A 195 8.46 12.33 -10.19
N PRO A 196 8.19 13.60 -10.58
CA PRO A 196 8.81 14.76 -9.95
C PRO A 196 8.46 14.88 -8.46
N TYR A 197 9.48 14.94 -7.60
CA TYR A 197 9.30 14.92 -6.14
C TYR A 197 8.48 16.10 -5.62
N LYS A 198 8.75 17.33 -6.11
CA LYS A 198 8.01 18.53 -5.68
C LYS A 198 6.50 18.43 -5.97
N LYS A 199 6.13 17.94 -7.16
CA LYS A 199 4.73 17.73 -7.53
C LYS A 199 4.11 16.65 -6.64
N TRP A 200 4.80 15.53 -6.46
CA TRP A 200 4.32 14.45 -5.61
C TRP A 200 4.07 14.92 -4.17
N LEU A 201 5.04 15.59 -3.56
CA LEU A 201 4.95 16.07 -2.19
C LEU A 201 3.76 17.02 -2.02
N LEU A 202 3.59 17.98 -2.93
CA LEU A 202 2.47 18.92 -2.89
C LEU A 202 1.11 18.19 -2.91
N PHE A 203 0.89 17.29 -3.88
CA PHE A 203 -0.40 16.62 -4.04
C PHE A 203 -0.67 15.54 -2.98
N VAL A 204 0.36 14.85 -2.48
CA VAL A 204 0.24 13.94 -1.34
C VAL A 204 -0.14 14.72 -0.09
N SER A 205 0.58 15.80 0.22
CA SER A 205 0.30 16.64 1.39
C SER A 205 -1.13 17.17 1.33
N LEU A 206 -1.56 17.75 0.20
CA LEU A 206 -2.94 18.25 0.06
C LEU A 206 -3.99 17.14 0.24
N GLY A 207 -3.80 15.98 -0.40
CA GLY A 207 -4.74 14.86 -0.28
C GLY A 207 -4.84 14.33 1.15
N LEU A 208 -3.70 14.18 1.83
CA LEU A 208 -3.65 13.73 3.23
C LEU A 208 -4.25 14.75 4.19
N SER A 209 -3.94 16.05 4.05
CA SER A 209 -4.50 17.10 4.89
C SER A 209 -6.02 17.12 4.82
N ILE A 210 -6.58 17.13 3.61
CA ILE A 210 -8.04 17.15 3.40
C ILE A 210 -8.67 15.86 3.95
N LYS A 211 -8.06 14.69 3.70
CA LYS A 211 -8.56 13.41 4.23
C LYS A 211 -8.64 13.41 5.75
N LEU A 212 -7.57 13.82 6.44
CA LEU A 212 -7.53 13.80 7.89
C LEU A 212 -8.56 14.76 8.50
N VAL A 213 -8.67 15.97 7.96
CA VAL A 213 -9.68 16.95 8.40
C VAL A 213 -11.09 16.43 8.13
N PHE A 214 -11.33 15.84 6.95
CA PHE A 214 -12.63 15.28 6.60
C PHE A 214 -13.05 14.12 7.51
N ILE A 215 -12.13 13.19 7.82
CA ILE A 215 -12.42 12.08 8.73
C ILE A 215 -12.64 12.57 10.16
N ALA A 216 -11.84 13.52 10.64
CA ALA A 216 -12.03 14.11 11.97
C ALA A 216 -13.37 14.85 12.07
N TRP A 217 -13.72 15.64 11.07
CA TRP A 217 -15.01 16.33 10.99
C TRP A 217 -16.18 15.33 10.98
N LEU A 218 -16.11 14.27 10.16
CA LEU A 218 -17.12 13.21 10.17
C LEU A 218 -17.23 12.53 11.53
N PHE A 219 -16.10 12.28 12.19
CA PHE A 219 -16.09 11.69 13.52
C PHE A 219 -16.82 12.58 14.54
N ALA A 220 -16.52 13.88 14.55
CA ALA A 220 -17.14 14.86 15.46
C ALA A 220 -18.64 15.11 15.21
N VAL A 221 -19.12 14.86 13.99
CA VAL A 221 -20.56 14.98 13.67
C VAL A 221 -21.33 13.71 14.05
N VAL A 222 -20.68 12.55 14.01
CA VAL A 222 -21.33 11.24 14.23
C VAL A 222 -21.29 10.80 15.70
N PHE A 223 -20.27 11.20 16.46
CA PHE A 223 -20.05 10.80 17.86
C PHE A 223 -19.96 12.03 18.77
#